data_AF-A0A523UR64-F1
#
_entry.id   AF-A0A523UR64-F1
#
_cell.length_a   1.000
_cell.length_b   1.000
_cell.length_c   1.000
_cell.angle_alpha   90.00
_cell.angle_beta   90.00
_cell.angle_gamma   90.00
#
_symmetry.space_group_name_H-M   'P 1'
#
loop_
_entity.id
_entity.type
_entity.pdbx_description
1 polymer ?
#
loop_
_entity_poly.entity_id
_entity_poly.type
_entity_poly.pdbx_seq_one_letter_code
_entity_poly.pdbx_strand_id
1 'polypeptide(L)'
;MGTIDSGRLGRDGFLFPGRTGVFSGRGVFFGILLLFVFFTQNPILQAHPFRPGEKLTYVLKLRGVPVGSQVFEVRDGMRIRGRLTHLLFCSVKSSPFFSFFYYINDELESFADIDTLYSLQSRIRFQEGRHFRNYEVEIDMDRMTALFEDKNSKKRWEQEVSFPIFDLVSLIYWLRTQNHRVGETFSVFFIDTGLIYGEVKE
;
A
#
# COMPACT_ATOMS: atom_id res chain seq x y z
N MET A 1 47.01 20.50 -61.19
CA MET A 1 47.52 19.12 -61.37
C MET A 1 46.41 18.15 -60.96
N GLY A 2 45.79 17.31 -61.78
CA GLY A 2 45.78 17.12 -63.22
C GLY A 2 44.35 16.81 -63.70
N THR A 3 44.22 16.65 -65.01
CA THR A 3 43.07 16.97 -65.87
C THR A 3 42.45 15.71 -66.51
N ILE A 4 41.14 15.77 -66.80
CA ILE A 4 40.40 15.27 -68.01
C ILE A 4 40.29 13.72 -68.11
N ASP A 5 39.16 13.05 -68.44
CA ASP A 5 38.32 13.10 -69.66
C ASP A 5 37.02 12.28 -69.41
N SER A 6 35.81 12.81 -69.64
CA SER A 6 34.93 12.70 -70.82
C SER A 6 34.43 11.30 -71.24
N GLY A 7 33.12 11.23 -71.51
CA GLY A 7 32.46 10.02 -72.01
C GLY A 7 30.94 10.13 -71.99
N ARG A 8 30.38 10.94 -72.91
CA ARG A 8 28.94 11.06 -73.22
C ARG A 8 28.69 10.26 -74.50
N LEU A 9 27.64 9.42 -74.54
CA LEU A 9 26.96 8.85 -75.73
C LEU A 9 25.83 7.96 -75.17
N GLY A 10 24.59 7.92 -75.66
CA GLY A 10 23.92 8.56 -76.78
C GLY A 10 22.41 8.40 -76.58
N ARG A 11 21.65 9.24 -77.29
CA ARG A 11 20.19 9.19 -77.44
C ARG A 11 19.80 7.88 -78.12
N ASP A 12 18.61 7.36 -77.80
CA ASP A 12 17.62 6.92 -78.80
C ASP A 12 16.23 6.89 -78.15
N GLY A 13 15.31 7.63 -78.75
CA GLY A 13 13.89 7.62 -78.40
C GLY A 13 13.13 6.65 -79.30
N PHE A 14 12.13 5.96 -78.75
CA PHE A 14 11.11 5.26 -79.53
C PHE A 14 9.74 5.35 -78.84
N LEU A 15 8.90 6.19 -79.45
CA LEU A 15 7.45 6.15 -79.70
C LEU A 15 6.51 5.24 -78.84
N PHE A 16 5.47 5.92 -78.31
CA PHE A 16 4.13 5.51 -77.83
C PHE A 16 3.44 4.36 -78.63
N PRO A 17 2.41 3.61 -78.15
CA PRO A 17 1.26 4.13 -77.37
C PRO A 17 0.54 3.19 -76.37
N GLY A 18 -0.39 3.84 -75.63
CA GLY A 18 -1.60 3.36 -74.97
C GLY A 18 -1.88 1.87 -74.80
N ARG A 19 -2.09 1.47 -73.54
CA ARG A 19 -3.09 0.45 -73.21
C ARG A 19 -3.87 0.85 -71.96
N THR A 20 -5.18 0.93 -72.16
CA THR A 20 -6.25 1.06 -71.20
C THR A 20 -6.29 -0.12 -70.24
N GLY A 21 -6.46 0.18 -68.95
CA GLY A 21 -6.82 -0.77 -67.91
C GLY A 21 -7.55 -0.04 -66.80
N VAL A 22 -8.87 0.11 -66.94
CA VAL A 22 -9.75 0.51 -65.84
C VAL A 22 -9.80 -0.67 -64.88
N PHE A 23 -9.21 -0.53 -63.69
CA PHE A 23 -9.43 -1.45 -62.59
C PHE A 23 -10.21 -0.71 -61.51
N SER A 24 -11.52 -0.99 -61.47
CA SER A 24 -12.43 -0.57 -60.42
C SER A 24 -12.08 -1.31 -59.12
N GLY A 25 -11.77 -0.55 -58.06
CA GLY A 25 -11.61 -1.09 -56.72
C GLY A 25 -11.88 0.01 -55.69
N ARG A 26 -13.11 0.05 -55.17
CA ARG A 26 -13.40 0.75 -53.91
C ARG A 26 -12.66 0.01 -52.80
N GLY A 27 -11.76 0.68 -52.07
CA GLY A 27 -11.04 0.02 -50.98
C GLY A 27 -10.13 0.97 -50.22
N VAL A 28 -10.70 1.65 -49.22
CA VAL A 28 -10.12 1.84 -47.88
C VAL A 28 -8.58 1.84 -47.82
N PHE A 29 -7.95 3.00 -48.05
CA PHE A 29 -6.56 3.24 -47.63
C PHE A 29 -6.42 4.57 -46.87
N PHE A 30 -7.46 4.93 -46.12
CA PHE A 30 -7.41 5.95 -45.05
C PHE A 30 -7.53 5.32 -43.65
N GLY A 31 -7.34 4.00 -43.55
CA GLY A 31 -7.45 3.25 -42.32
C GLY A 31 -6.49 2.08 -42.35
N ILE A 32 -5.31 2.27 -41.77
CA ILE A 32 -4.50 1.35 -40.93
C ILE A 32 -3.30 2.21 -40.39
N LEU A 33 -3.58 3.44 -39.95
CA LEU A 33 -2.73 4.14 -38.98
C LEU A 33 -3.55 4.49 -37.73
N LEU A 34 -4.51 3.61 -37.45
CA LEU A 34 -5.05 3.34 -36.12
C LEU A 34 -4.53 1.94 -35.78
N LEU A 35 -3.20 1.77 -35.78
CA LEU A 35 -2.63 0.65 -35.05
C LEU A 35 -2.94 0.98 -33.60
N PHE A 36 -3.98 0.32 -33.12
CA PHE A 36 -4.44 0.33 -31.75
C PHE A 36 -3.26 0.44 -30.78
N VAL A 37 -2.93 1.67 -30.40
CA VAL A 37 -2.48 1.92 -29.04
C VAL A 37 -3.75 1.78 -28.21
N PHE A 38 -4.23 0.54 -28.07
CA PHE A 38 -4.79 0.15 -26.81
C PHE A 38 -3.66 0.42 -25.83
N PHE A 39 -3.65 1.62 -25.25
CA PHE A 39 -3.20 1.76 -23.88
C PHE A 39 -4.10 0.80 -23.12
N THR A 40 -3.70 -0.47 -23.07
CA THR A 40 -4.12 -1.36 -22.02
C THR A 40 -3.57 -0.67 -20.79
N GLN A 41 -4.39 0.18 -20.17
CA GLN A 41 -4.36 0.33 -18.74
C GLN A 41 -4.66 -1.06 -18.22
N ASN A 42 -3.65 -1.94 -18.24
CA ASN A 42 -3.60 -3.00 -17.27
C ASN A 42 -3.65 -2.21 -15.97
N PRO A 43 -4.72 -2.29 -15.16
CA PRO A 43 -4.56 -1.90 -13.79
C PRO A 43 -3.40 -2.79 -13.34
N ILE A 44 -2.24 -2.17 -13.10
CA ILE A 44 -1.24 -2.84 -12.29
C ILE A 44 -2.03 -3.07 -11.02
N LEU A 45 -2.52 -4.30 -10.82
CA LEU A 45 -2.98 -4.74 -9.52
C LEU A 45 -1.74 -4.51 -8.68
N GLN A 46 -1.68 -3.36 -8.01
CA GLN A 46 -0.45 -2.89 -7.40
C GLN A 46 -0.26 -3.81 -6.21
N ALA A 47 0.44 -4.91 -6.47
CA ALA A 47 0.75 -5.89 -5.46
C ALA A 47 1.50 -5.12 -4.38
N HIS A 48 0.99 -5.19 -3.16
CA HIS A 48 1.67 -4.63 -2.01
C HIS A 48 3.12 -5.14 -2.01
N PRO A 49 4.10 -4.36 -1.53
CA PRO A 49 5.50 -4.78 -1.42
C PRO A 49 5.72 -5.79 -0.29
N PHE A 50 4.66 -6.50 0.09
CA PHE A 50 4.58 -7.50 1.14
C PHE A 50 3.45 -8.49 0.79
N ARG A 51 3.46 -9.64 1.45
CA ARG A 51 2.46 -10.70 1.26
C ARG A 51 2.29 -11.52 2.53
N PRO A 52 1.18 -12.24 2.71
CA PRO A 52 1.04 -13.20 3.80
C PRO A 52 2.27 -14.12 3.93
N GLY A 53 2.73 -14.30 5.16
CA GLY A 53 3.97 -15.00 5.51
C GLY A 53 5.20 -14.09 5.66
N GLU A 54 5.14 -12.82 5.27
CA GLU A 54 6.22 -11.88 5.54
C GLU A 54 6.39 -11.64 7.06
N LYS A 55 7.65 -11.57 7.50
CA LYS A 55 8.02 -11.27 8.89
C LYS A 55 9.22 -10.32 8.94
N LEU A 56 9.07 -9.21 9.66
CA LEU A 56 10.12 -8.22 9.90
C LEU A 56 10.44 -8.23 11.40
N THR A 57 11.71 -8.36 11.76
CA THR A 57 12.15 -8.41 13.17
C THR A 57 13.18 -7.32 13.42
N TYR A 58 12.94 -6.52 14.45
CA TYR A 58 13.74 -5.39 14.86
C TYR A 58 14.23 -5.56 16.29
N VAL A 59 15.46 -5.12 16.57
CA VAL A 59 16.01 -5.05 17.92
C VAL A 59 15.83 -3.62 18.43
N LEU A 60 15.12 -3.47 19.54
CA LEU A 60 14.94 -2.18 20.21
C LEU A 60 16.17 -1.90 21.06
N LYS A 61 16.78 -0.73 20.87
CA LYS A 61 17.99 -0.32 21.60
C LYS A 61 17.77 1.01 22.33
N LEU A 62 18.14 1.06 23.60
CA LEU A 62 18.25 2.29 24.38
C LEU A 62 19.72 2.64 24.56
N ARG A 63 20.15 3.79 24.02
CA ARG A 63 21.57 4.23 24.06
C ARG A 63 22.55 3.12 23.58
N GLY A 64 22.16 2.39 22.54
CA GLY A 64 22.94 1.28 21.98
C GLY A 64 22.78 -0.06 22.69
N VAL A 65 22.20 -0.10 23.89
CA VAL A 65 21.95 -1.33 24.65
C VAL A 65 20.64 -1.98 24.20
N PRO A 66 20.61 -3.26 23.81
CA PRO A 66 19.37 -3.96 23.48
C PRO A 66 18.42 -4.02 24.68
N VAL A 67 17.19 -3.53 24.51
CA VAL A 67 16.15 -3.52 25.54
C VAL A 67 14.97 -4.40 25.17
N GLY A 68 14.83 -4.81 23.92
CA GLY A 68 13.74 -5.66 23.47
C GLY A 68 13.77 -5.96 21.98
N SER A 69 12.67 -6.49 21.48
CA SER A 69 12.44 -6.78 20.07
C SER A 69 11.04 -6.37 19.64
N GLN A 70 10.92 -5.95 18.39
CA GLN A 70 9.63 -5.72 17.74
C GLN A 70 9.52 -6.62 16.51
N VAL A 71 8.37 -7.24 16.32
CA VAL A 71 8.09 -8.14 15.20
C VAL A 71 6.84 -7.65 14.48
N PHE A 72 6.92 -7.47 13.16
CA PHE A 72 5.76 -7.28 12.30
C PHE A 72 5.56 -8.53 11.44
N GLU A 73 4.33 -8.95 11.25
CA GLU A 73 3.96 -10.10 10.40
C GLU A 73 2.74 -9.77 9.55
N VAL A 74 2.71 -10.30 8.33
CA VAL A 74 1.52 -10.32 7.48
C VAL A 74 0.96 -11.72 7.48
N ARG A 75 -0.33 -11.87 7.79
CA ARG A 75 -1.04 -13.15 7.81
C ARG A 75 -2.28 -13.06 6.93
N ASP A 76 -2.81 -14.22 6.55
CA ASP A 76 -4.14 -14.28 5.94
C ASP A 76 -5.17 -13.76 6.93
N GLY A 77 -5.95 -12.77 6.51
CA GLY A 77 -7.04 -12.22 7.31
C GLY A 77 -8.34 -12.96 7.06
N MET A 78 -9.44 -12.30 7.41
CA MET A 78 -10.79 -12.82 7.23
C MET A 78 -11.65 -11.82 6.46
N ARG A 79 -12.88 -12.22 6.12
CA ARG A 79 -13.85 -11.26 5.59
C ARG A 79 -14.55 -10.54 6.74
N ILE A 80 -14.51 -9.21 6.73
CA ILE A 80 -15.24 -8.35 7.66
C ILE A 80 -16.24 -7.53 6.85
N ARG A 81 -17.54 -7.71 7.14
CA ARG A 81 -18.64 -7.01 6.44
C ARG A 81 -18.51 -7.07 4.90
N GLY A 82 -18.15 -8.25 4.39
CA GLY A 82 -17.96 -8.52 2.95
C GLY A 82 -16.59 -8.16 2.39
N ARG A 83 -15.76 -7.37 3.09
CA ARG A 83 -14.42 -6.94 2.64
C ARG A 83 -13.35 -7.94 3.05
N LEU A 84 -12.44 -8.27 2.13
CA LEU A 84 -11.31 -9.15 2.42
C LEU A 84 -10.20 -8.36 3.10
N THR A 85 -9.57 -8.94 4.12
CA THR A 85 -8.53 -8.27 4.90
C THR A 85 -7.21 -9.03 4.91
N HIS A 86 -6.12 -8.29 5.08
CA HIS A 86 -4.90 -8.80 5.71
C HIS A 86 -5.06 -8.81 7.23
N LEU A 87 -4.48 -9.80 7.90
CA LEU A 87 -4.18 -9.69 9.34
C LEU A 87 -2.73 -9.21 9.49
N LEU A 88 -2.57 -7.92 9.79
CA LEU A 88 -1.28 -7.31 10.06
C LEU A 88 -1.03 -7.37 11.56
N PHE A 89 0.04 -8.04 11.97
CA PHE A 89 0.36 -8.27 13.37
C PHE A 89 1.63 -7.51 13.76
N CYS A 90 1.64 -6.96 14.97
CA CYS A 90 2.81 -6.38 15.61
C CYS A 90 2.95 -6.95 17.03
N SER A 91 4.16 -7.33 17.43
CA SER A 91 4.47 -7.68 18.81
C SER A 91 5.71 -6.95 19.29
N VAL A 92 5.68 -6.43 20.51
CA VAL A 92 6.81 -5.79 21.19
C VAL A 92 7.09 -6.55 22.48
N LYS A 93 8.34 -6.97 22.66
CA LYS A 93 8.77 -7.72 23.85
C LYS A 93 10.03 -7.13 24.45
N SER A 94 10.05 -6.94 25.77
CA SER A 94 11.27 -6.58 26.49
C SER A 94 12.26 -7.76 26.49
N SER A 95 13.55 -7.45 26.45
CA SER A 95 14.61 -8.45 26.55
C SER A 95 14.63 -9.05 27.96
N PRO A 96 15.05 -10.31 28.14
CA PRO A 96 15.10 -10.94 29.47
C PRO A 96 15.86 -10.12 30.53
N PHE A 97 16.95 -9.47 30.14
CA PHE A 97 17.74 -8.59 31.03
C PHE A 97 16.96 -7.31 31.41
N PHE A 98 16.26 -6.70 30.46
CA PHE A 98 15.51 -5.46 30.70
C PHE A 98 14.17 -5.71 31.40
N SER A 99 13.57 -6.88 31.21
CA SER A 99 12.31 -7.30 31.86
C SER A 99 12.36 -7.27 33.38
N PHE A 100 13.57 -7.33 33.99
CA PHE A 100 13.74 -7.14 35.43
C PHE A 100 13.35 -5.72 35.89
N PHE A 101 13.62 -4.70 35.06
CA PHE A 101 13.27 -3.31 35.36
C PHE A 101 11.85 -3.00 34.91
N TYR A 102 11.52 -3.36 33.66
CA TYR A 102 10.20 -3.12 33.09
C TYR A 102 9.86 -4.17 32.04
N TYR A 103 8.85 -4.99 32.32
CA TYR A 103 8.37 -6.02 31.42
C TYR A 103 7.42 -5.43 30.38
N ILE A 104 7.62 -5.76 29.10
CA ILE A 104 6.74 -5.39 27.99
C ILE A 104 6.43 -6.65 27.19
N ASN A 105 5.16 -6.88 26.89
CA ASN A 105 4.68 -7.92 26.00
C ASN A 105 3.39 -7.46 25.31
N ASP A 106 3.56 -6.59 24.33
CA ASP A 106 2.46 -5.97 23.62
C ASP A 106 2.18 -6.73 22.32
N GLU A 107 0.90 -6.79 21.96
CA GLU A 107 0.40 -7.43 20.74
C GLU A 107 -0.68 -6.55 20.12
N LEU A 108 -0.50 -6.20 18.85
CA LEU A 108 -1.47 -5.45 18.06
C LEU A 108 -1.82 -6.29 16.82
N GLU A 109 -3.11 -6.46 16.59
CA GLU A 109 -3.70 -7.06 15.40
C GLU A 109 -4.48 -5.98 14.66
N SER A 110 -4.23 -5.84 13.36
CA SER A 110 -4.98 -4.97 12.47
C SER A 110 -5.56 -5.81 11.33
N PHE A 111 -6.88 -5.80 11.21
CA PHE A 111 -7.60 -6.37 10.09
C PHE A 111 -7.77 -5.26 9.05
N ALA A 112 -6.80 -5.15 8.16
CA ALA A 112 -6.71 -4.08 7.17
C ALA A 112 -7.29 -4.53 5.84
N ASP A 113 -8.09 -3.69 5.19
CA ASP A 113 -8.62 -3.91 3.85
C ASP A 113 -7.50 -4.28 2.87
N ILE A 114 -7.69 -5.32 2.05
CA ILE A 114 -6.64 -5.83 1.18
C ILE A 114 -6.22 -4.84 0.09
N ASP A 115 -7.09 -3.91 -0.30
CA ASP A 115 -6.82 -2.97 -1.39
C ASP A 115 -6.29 -1.64 -0.84
N THR A 116 -6.94 -1.11 0.19
CA THR A 116 -6.66 0.24 0.73
C THR A 116 -5.76 0.25 1.95
N LEU A 117 -5.63 -0.89 2.65
CA LEU A 117 -5.01 -1.02 3.97
C LEU A 117 -5.70 -0.20 5.07
N TYR A 118 -6.91 0.31 4.82
CA TYR A 118 -7.70 0.94 5.87
C TYR A 118 -8.04 -0.09 6.94
N SER A 119 -7.97 0.32 8.20
CA SER A 119 -8.33 -0.58 9.30
C SER A 119 -9.85 -0.81 9.29
N LEU A 120 -10.27 -2.07 9.43
CA LEU A 120 -11.68 -2.43 9.65
C LEU A 120 -11.92 -2.86 11.10
N GLN A 121 -10.90 -3.47 11.70
CA GLN A 121 -10.91 -3.89 13.08
C GLN A 121 -9.48 -3.89 13.61
N SER A 122 -9.30 -3.43 14.85
CA SER A 122 -8.02 -3.50 15.56
C SER A 122 -8.21 -4.19 16.90
N ARG A 123 -7.25 -5.03 17.31
CA ARG A 123 -7.18 -5.58 18.66
C ARG A 123 -5.83 -5.25 19.25
N ILE A 124 -5.84 -4.68 20.45
CA ILE A 124 -4.66 -4.09 21.07
C ILE A 124 -4.55 -4.66 22.47
N ARG A 125 -3.48 -5.40 22.74
CA ARG A 125 -3.16 -5.92 24.07
C ARG A 125 -1.83 -5.33 24.51
N PHE A 126 -1.87 -4.55 25.58
CA PHE A 126 -0.68 -4.05 26.25
C PHE A 126 -0.47 -4.81 27.54
N GLN A 127 0.73 -5.34 27.74
CA GLN A 127 1.14 -5.98 28.99
C GLN A 127 2.45 -5.37 29.46
N GLU A 128 2.33 -4.33 30.28
CA GLU A 128 3.42 -3.46 30.69
C GLU A 128 3.58 -3.50 32.21
N GLY A 129 4.56 -4.28 32.67
CA GLY A 129 4.75 -4.60 34.08
C GLY A 129 3.51 -5.29 34.67
N ARG A 130 2.83 -4.61 35.60
CA ARG A 130 1.59 -5.08 36.23
C ARG A 130 0.32 -4.59 35.52
N HIS A 131 0.46 -3.67 34.57
CA HIS A 131 -0.67 -3.08 33.87
C HIS A 131 -1.00 -3.94 32.65
N PHE A 132 -2.28 -4.28 32.52
CA PHE A 132 -2.81 -5.00 31.37
C PHE A 132 -3.97 -4.20 30.79
N ARG A 133 -3.90 -3.90 29.50
CA ARG A 133 -4.97 -3.19 28.77
C ARG A 133 -5.31 -4.00 27.52
N ASN A 134 -6.60 -4.16 27.25
CA ASN A 134 -7.08 -4.91 26.10
C ASN A 134 -8.21 -4.14 25.43
N TYR A 135 -7.98 -3.68 24.20
CA TYR A 135 -8.94 -2.91 23.43
C TYR A 135 -9.30 -3.62 22.14
N GLU A 136 -10.55 -3.47 21.73
CA GLU A 136 -11.00 -3.78 20.38
C GLU A 136 -11.63 -2.53 19.77
N VAL A 137 -11.31 -2.27 18.51
CA VAL A 137 -11.89 -1.16 17.73
C VAL A 137 -12.52 -1.76 16.50
N GLU A 138 -13.78 -1.44 16.22
CA GLU A 138 -14.48 -1.84 15.01
C GLU A 138 -14.89 -0.61 14.21
N ILE A 139 -14.59 -0.60 12.91
CA ILE A 139 -14.84 0.56 12.06
C ILE A 139 -15.99 0.24 11.10
N ASP A 140 -17.03 1.05 11.18
CA ASP A 140 -18.12 1.08 10.23
C ASP A 140 -17.84 2.12 9.15
N MET A 141 -17.27 1.67 8.03
CA MET A 141 -16.95 2.53 6.90
C MET A 141 -18.18 3.08 6.18
N ASP A 142 -19.36 2.47 6.33
CA ASP A 142 -20.58 2.97 5.69
C ASP A 142 -21.20 4.10 6.54
N ARG A 143 -21.06 4.01 7.87
CA ARG A 143 -21.53 5.02 8.82
C ARG A 143 -20.48 6.07 9.19
N MET A 144 -19.22 5.86 8.79
CA MET A 144 -18.08 6.69 9.19
C MET A 144 -17.93 6.81 10.71
N THR A 145 -18.09 5.69 11.42
CA THR A 145 -17.92 5.62 12.88
C THR A 145 -16.98 4.49 13.30
N ALA A 146 -16.27 4.69 14.41
CA ALA A 146 -15.49 3.65 15.07
C ALA A 146 -16.08 3.37 16.46
N LEU A 147 -16.36 2.10 16.75
CA LEU A 147 -16.78 1.61 18.05
C LEU A 147 -15.55 1.08 18.80
N PHE A 148 -15.24 1.70 19.92
CA PHE A 148 -14.17 1.27 20.81
C PHE A 148 -14.75 0.46 21.97
N GLU A 149 -14.05 -0.60 22.35
CA GLU A 149 -14.35 -1.40 23.53
C GLU A 149 -13.08 -1.64 24.35
N ASP A 150 -13.08 -1.21 25.60
CA ASP A 150 -12.12 -1.69 26.60
C ASP A 150 -12.63 -3.04 27.12
N LYS A 151 -11.95 -4.13 26.76
CA LYS A 151 -12.31 -5.50 27.16
C LYS A 151 -12.12 -5.75 28.65
N ASN A 152 -11.26 -4.99 29.34
CA ASN A 152 -11.06 -5.14 30.78
C ASN A 152 -12.28 -4.61 31.55
N SER A 153 -12.70 -3.39 31.22
CA SER A 153 -13.83 -2.72 31.91
C SER A 153 -15.19 -2.96 31.25
N LYS A 154 -15.21 -3.50 30.03
CA LYS A 154 -16.38 -3.62 29.14
C LYS A 154 -17.00 -2.28 28.75
N LYS A 155 -16.27 -1.18 28.95
CA LYS A 155 -16.71 0.16 28.54
C LYS A 155 -16.65 0.27 27.03
N ARG A 156 -17.69 0.87 26.44
CA ARG A 156 -17.79 1.14 25.00
C ARG A 156 -18.05 2.60 24.72
N TRP A 157 -17.49 3.11 23.64
CA TRP A 157 -17.76 4.46 23.14
C TRP A 157 -17.58 4.51 21.63
N GLU A 158 -18.23 5.48 20.99
CA GLU A 158 -18.15 5.68 19.54
C GLU A 158 -17.47 7.02 19.24
N GLN A 159 -16.81 7.08 18.09
CA GLN A 159 -16.22 8.30 17.55
C GLN A 159 -16.49 8.38 16.05
N GLU A 160 -16.77 9.59 15.56
CA GLU A 160 -16.79 9.85 14.12
C GLU A 160 -15.38 9.75 13.54
N VAL A 161 -15.26 9.16 12.35
CA VAL A 161 -13.98 8.95 11.68
C VAL A 161 -14.01 9.46 10.25
N SER A 162 -12.83 9.64 9.66
CA SER A 162 -12.68 10.09 8.26
C SER A 162 -11.65 9.26 7.52
N PHE A 163 -11.74 9.24 6.19
CA PHE A 163 -10.73 8.62 5.34
C PHE A 163 -9.56 9.57 5.05
N PRO A 164 -8.34 9.05 4.87
CA PRO A 164 -7.94 7.65 5.05
C PRO A 164 -7.81 7.29 6.54
N ILE A 165 -8.18 6.05 6.92
CA ILE A 165 -8.25 5.63 8.32
C ILE A 165 -7.32 4.45 8.61
N PHE A 166 -6.42 4.64 9.59
CA PHE A 166 -5.42 3.64 9.93
C PHE A 166 -5.27 3.48 11.44
N ASP A 167 -4.94 2.25 11.86
CA ASP A 167 -4.31 2.04 13.16
C ASP A 167 -2.78 2.04 12.99
N LEU A 168 -2.04 1.89 14.09
CA LEU A 168 -0.58 1.88 14.07
C LEU A 168 0.00 0.86 13.08
N VAL A 169 -0.52 -0.36 13.06
CA VAL A 169 0.07 -1.44 12.26
C VAL A 169 -0.28 -1.24 10.79
N SER A 170 -1.53 -0.94 10.47
CA SER A 170 -1.93 -0.71 9.09
C SER A 170 -1.29 0.55 8.49
N LEU A 171 -1.09 1.61 9.28
CA LEU A 171 -0.36 2.80 8.84
C LEU A 171 1.08 2.47 8.43
N ILE A 172 1.79 1.65 9.22
CA ILE A 172 3.18 1.26 8.91
C ILE A 172 3.24 0.49 7.58
N TYR A 173 2.30 -0.43 7.35
CA TYR A 173 2.23 -1.16 6.08
C TYR A 173 1.81 -0.27 4.91
N TRP A 174 0.86 0.64 5.12
CA TRP A 174 0.45 1.61 4.10
C TRP A 174 1.58 2.55 3.71
N LEU A 175 2.39 3.02 4.66
CA LEU A 175 3.56 3.84 4.36
C LEU A 175 4.51 3.12 3.40
N ARG A 176 4.74 1.81 3.56
CA ARG A 176 5.59 1.02 2.65
C ARG A 176 5.10 0.99 1.20
N THR A 177 3.82 1.28 0.95
CA THR A 177 3.27 1.34 -0.41
C THR A 177 3.41 2.72 -1.04
N GLN A 178 3.74 3.76 -0.26
CA GLN A 178 3.87 5.12 -0.74
C GLN A 178 5.23 5.39 -1.38
N ASN A 179 5.25 6.29 -2.37
CA ASN A 179 6.48 6.79 -2.97
C ASN A 179 6.96 8.04 -2.22
N HIS A 180 7.64 7.83 -1.10
CA HIS A 180 8.02 8.91 -0.18
C HIS A 180 8.97 9.93 -0.80
N ARG A 181 8.67 11.22 -0.61
CA ARG A 181 9.60 12.32 -0.86
C ARG A 181 9.90 13.08 0.44
N VAL A 182 11.14 13.54 0.60
CA VAL A 182 11.51 14.36 1.76
C VAL A 182 10.65 15.61 1.81
N GLY A 183 10.02 15.89 2.96
CA GLY A 183 9.12 17.02 3.16
C GLY A 183 7.66 16.76 2.78
N GLU A 184 7.32 15.57 2.29
CA GLU A 184 5.94 15.16 2.06
C GLU A 184 5.18 15.00 3.37
N THR A 185 3.93 15.44 3.39
CA THR A 185 3.03 15.34 4.54
C THR A 185 1.76 14.59 4.16
N PHE A 186 1.27 13.76 5.08
CA PHE A 186 0.02 13.01 4.93
C PHE A 186 -0.94 13.41 6.04
N SER A 187 -2.20 13.63 5.68
CA SER A 187 -3.29 13.79 6.66
C SER A 187 -4.07 12.49 6.70
N VAL A 188 -4.11 11.86 7.87
CA VAL A 188 -4.79 10.59 8.09
C VAL A 188 -5.62 10.66 9.37
N PHE A 189 -6.69 9.88 9.43
CA PHE A 189 -7.37 9.60 10.69
C PHE A 189 -6.63 8.44 11.36
N PHE A 190 -6.04 8.72 12.52
CA PHE A 190 -5.28 7.75 13.28
C PHE A 190 -6.10 7.19 14.43
N ILE A 191 -6.28 5.87 14.43
CA ILE A 191 -6.91 5.13 15.51
C ILE A 191 -5.85 4.73 16.52
N ASP A 192 -6.02 5.25 17.72
CA ASP A 192 -5.41 4.76 18.96
C ASP A 192 -6.54 4.36 19.91
N THR A 193 -6.21 3.72 21.03
CA THR A 193 -7.07 3.28 22.15
C THR A 193 -8.02 4.33 22.75
N GLY A 194 -8.13 5.54 22.18
CA GLY A 194 -9.16 6.54 22.48
C GLY A 194 -9.05 7.19 23.86
N LEU A 195 -8.09 6.77 24.69
CA LEU A 195 -7.87 7.28 26.05
C LEU A 195 -6.54 8.03 26.13
N ILE A 196 -6.42 9.14 25.40
CA ILE A 196 -5.34 10.12 25.65
C ILE A 196 -5.69 11.00 26.88
N TYR A 197 -6.93 10.93 27.40
CA TYR A 197 -7.33 11.61 28.64
C TYR A 197 -7.22 10.68 29.87
N GLY A 198 -6.03 10.12 30.09
CA GLY A 198 -5.61 9.83 31.45
C GLY A 198 -4.87 11.06 31.95
N GLU A 199 -5.50 11.88 32.80
CA GLU A 199 -4.79 12.93 33.54
C GLU A 199 -3.54 12.31 34.17
N VAL A 200 -2.37 12.68 33.64
CA VAL A 200 -1.13 12.57 34.40
C VAL A 200 -1.28 13.61 35.51
N LYS A 201 -1.74 13.16 36.68
CA LYS A 201 -1.52 13.94 37.90
C LYS A 201 -0.01 13.98 38.13
N GLU A 202 0.58 15.15 37.92
CA GLU A 202 1.83 15.53 38.56
C GLU A 202 1.71 15.45 40.09
#